data_AF-A0A645ACY3-F1
#
_entry.id   AF-A0A645ACY3-F1
#
_cell.length_a   1.000
_cell.length_b   1.000
_cell.length_c   1.000
_cell.angle_alpha   90.00
_cell.angle_beta   90.00
_cell.angle_gamma   90.00
#
_symmetry.space_group_name_H-M   'P 1'
#
loop_
_entity.id
_entity.type
_entity.pdbx_description
1 polymer ?
#
loop_
_entity_poly.entity_id
_entity_poly.type
_entity_poly.pdbx_seq_one_letter_code
_entity_poly.pdbx_strand_id
1 'polypeptide(L)' 'MRVLCPETDYSGIRLTIGGEHPYEELRETSVITGSYSLGGRPVGVISVLGPTRMNYRRVLSQFEYFLGELGVILGRMFNE' A
#
# COMPACT_ATOMS: atom_id res chain seq x y z
N MET A 1 7.70 -2.79 -18.96
CA MET A 1 6.90 -2.81 -17.72
C MET A 1 7.86 -2.78 -16.55
N ARG A 2 7.93 -1.67 -15.82
CA ARG A 2 8.85 -1.51 -14.68
C ARG A 2 8.10 -1.88 -13.41
N VAL A 3 8.66 -2.77 -12.60
CA VAL A 3 8.10 -3.10 -11.29
C VAL A 3 8.45 -1.98 -10.33
N LEU A 4 7.44 -1.43 -9.65
CA LEU A 4 7.63 -0.46 -8.58
C LEU A 4 8.02 -1.22 -7.31
N CYS A 5 9.25 -1.04 -6.83
CA CYS A 5 9.68 -1.48 -5.52
C CYS A 5 9.66 -0.27 -4.58
N PRO A 6 8.69 -0.14 -3.67
CA PRO A 6 8.70 0.95 -2.68
C PRO A 6 9.94 0.84 -1.77
N GLU A 7 10.50 1.99 -1.38
CA GLU A 7 11.61 2.02 -0.42
C GLU A 7 11.18 1.42 0.91
N THR A 8 12.04 0.53 1.41
CA THR A 8 11.68 -0.64 2.20
C THR A 8 11.66 -0.34 3.70
N ASP A 9 10.81 0.59 4.12
CA ASP A 9 10.40 0.66 5.52
C ASP A 9 9.10 -0.13 5.67
N TYR A 10 9.20 -1.35 6.19
CA TYR A 10 8.08 -2.30 6.36
C TYR A 10 7.09 -1.86 7.46
N SER A 11 7.16 -0.62 7.94
CA SER A 11 6.29 -0.12 9.00
C SER A 11 5.31 0.93 8.49
N GLY A 12 4.02 0.58 8.54
CA GLY A 12 2.92 1.52 8.37
C GLY A 12 2.46 1.75 6.93
N ILE A 13 1.77 2.87 6.75
CA ILE A 13 1.15 3.29 5.47
C ILE A 13 1.90 4.52 4.97
N ARG A 14 2.29 4.48 3.70
CA ARG A 14 2.98 5.55 2.98
C ARG A 14 2.12 6.02 1.82
N LEU A 15 1.97 7.33 1.68
CA LEU A 15 1.33 7.96 0.53
C LEU A 15 2.39 8.76 -0.23
N THR A 16 2.46 8.56 -1.53
CA THR A 16 3.30 9.33 -2.46
C THR A 16 2.40 9.96 -3.51
N ILE A 17 2.57 11.25 -3.78
CA ILE A 17 1.67 12.04 -4.64
C ILE A 17 2.46 12.68 -5.78
N GLY A 18 2.13 12.29 -7.01
CA GLY A 18 2.49 12.97 -8.24
C GLY A 18 3.96 13.33 -8.33
N GLY A 19 4.27 14.62 -8.16
CA GLY A 19 5.64 15.15 -8.26
C GLY A 19 6.64 14.59 -7.23
N GLU A 20 6.18 13.89 -6.20
CA GLU A 20 7.04 13.16 -5.26
C GLU A 20 7.61 11.87 -5.87
N HIS A 21 7.02 11.37 -6.95
CA HIS A 21 7.54 10.21 -7.64
C HIS A 21 8.86 10.54 -8.35
N PRO A 22 9.88 9.67 -8.24
CA PRO A 22 11.13 9.82 -8.99
C PRO A 22 10.96 9.50 -10.49
N TYR A 23 9.79 9.00 -10.89
CA TYR A 23 9.46 8.60 -12.26
C TYR A 23 8.48 9.59 -12.87
N GLU A 24 8.82 10.11 -14.04
CA GLU A 24 8.01 11.13 -14.72
C GLU A 24 6.63 10.58 -15.09
N GLU A 25 6.57 9.28 -15.42
CA GLU A 25 5.35 8.55 -15.76
C GLU A 25 4.36 8.46 -14.60
N LEU A 26 4.79 8.70 -13.37
CA LEU A 26 3.94 8.65 -12.18
C LEU A 26 3.55 10.04 -11.66
N ARG A 27 3.97 11.13 -12.32
CA ARG A 27 3.69 12.50 -11.85
C ARG A 27 2.21 12.86 -11.80
N GLU A 28 1.37 12.13 -12.52
CA GLU A 28 -0.10 12.27 -12.53
C GLU A 28 -0.83 11.21 -11.69
N THR A 29 -0.07 10.44 -10.90
CA THR A 29 -0.62 9.38 -10.04
C THR A 29 -0.35 9.65 -8.57
N SER A 30 -1.11 9.02 -7.70
CA SER A 30 -0.83 8.87 -6.28
C SER A 30 -0.71 7.40 -5.97
N VAL A 31 0.28 7.03 -5.17
CA VAL A 31 0.50 5.65 -4.74
C VAL A 31 0.40 5.59 -3.23
N ILE A 32 -0.59 4.84 -2.73
CA ILE A 32 -0.68 4.46 -1.33
C ILE A 32 -0.05 3.09 -1.21
N THR A 33 0.89 2.92 -0.29
CA THR A 33 1.59 1.67 -0.02
C THR A 33 1.43 1.32 1.44
N GLY A 34 1.19 0.06 1.75
CA GLY A 34 1.19 -0.41 3.13
C GLY A 34 1.58 -1.86 3.24
N SER A 35 2.22 -2.18 4.35
CA SER A 35 2.65 -3.53 4.70
C SER A 35 1.53 -4.28 5.44
N TYR A 36 1.33 -5.55 5.12
CA TYR A 36 0.52 -6.45 5.94
C TYR A 36 1.39 -7.47 6.66
N SER A 37 0.91 -7.89 7.83
CA SER A 37 1.63 -8.80 8.71
C SER A 37 0.82 -10.05 9.01
N LEU A 38 1.47 -11.20 9.07
CA LEU A 38 0.90 -12.46 9.55
C LEU A 38 1.59 -12.84 10.86
N GLY A 39 0.80 -13.05 11.92
CA GLY A 39 1.36 -13.39 13.23
C GLY A 39 2.39 -12.36 13.76
N GLY A 40 2.20 -11.08 13.45
CA GLY A 40 3.12 -10.01 13.84
C GLY A 40 4.39 -9.88 12.99
N ARG A 41 4.58 -10.75 11.99
CA ARG A 41 5.70 -10.65 11.03
C ARG A 41 5.24 -9.95 9.75
N PRO A 42 5.93 -8.91 9.25
CA PRO A 42 5.63 -8.33 7.95
C PRO A 42 5.85 -9.40 6.86
N VAL A 43 4.82 -9.69 6.08
CA VAL A 43 4.88 -10.76 5.06
C VAL A 43 4.89 -10.18 3.64
N GLY A 44 4.30 -8.99 3.45
CA GLY A 44 4.27 -8.38 2.14
C GLY A 44 3.78 -6.94 2.16
N VAL A 45 3.72 -6.38 0.96
CA VAL A 45 3.35 -4.99 0.71
C VAL A 45 2.25 -4.97 -0.35
N ILE A 46 1.27 -4.09 -0.16
CA ILE A 46 0.24 -3.78 -1.16
C ILE A 46 0.32 -2.30 -1.47
N SER A 47 0.08 -1.98 -2.74
CA SER A 47 -0.03 -0.60 -3.19
C SER A 47 -1.30 -0.37 -3.99
N VAL A 48 -1.95 0.77 -3.74
CA VAL A 48 -3.07 1.31 -4.52
C VAL A 48 -2.54 2.47 -5.34
N LEU A 49 -2.74 2.40 -6.66
CA LEU A 49 -2.42 3.47 -7.59
C LEU A 49 -3.72 4.19 -7.99
N GLY A 50 -3.76 5.50 -7.80
CA GLY A 50 -4.91 6.35 -8.12
C GLY A 50 -4.49 7.67 -8.77
N PRO A 51 -5.44 8.54 -9.14
CA PRO A 51 -5.15 9.88 -9.65
C PRO A 51 -4.62 10.80 -8.54
N THR A 52 -3.86 11.85 -8.91
CA THR A 52 -3.29 12.83 -7.97
C THR A 52 -4.34 13.58 -7.12
N ARG A 53 -5.59 13.64 -7.56
CA ARG A 53 -6.69 14.29 -6.84
C ARG A 53 -7.77 13.29 -6.46
N MET A 54 -7.62 12.68 -5.29
CA MET A 54 -8.58 11.75 -4.69
C MET A 54 -8.92 12.16 -3.25
N ASN A 55 -10.02 11.61 -2.70
CA ASN A 55 -10.35 11.81 -1.30
C ASN A 55 -9.44 10.96 -0.41
N TYR A 56 -8.27 11.51 -0.05
CA TYR A 56 -7.24 10.82 0.71
C TYR A 56 -7.75 10.26 2.03
N ARG A 57 -8.57 11.03 2.77
CA ARG A 57 -9.15 10.57 4.03
C ARG A 57 -9.94 9.28 3.85
N ARG A 58 -10.85 9.26 2.88
CA ARG A 58 -11.70 8.10 2.63
C ARG A 58 -10.88 6.90 2.17
N VAL A 59 -9.97 7.10 1.22
CA VAL A 59 -9.21 5.99 0.66
C VAL A 59 -8.21 5.44 1.66
N LEU A 60 -7.53 6.30 2.43
CA LEU A 60 -6.66 5.83 3.51
C LEU A 60 -7.45 4.98 4.49
N SER A 61 -8.57 5.44 5.04
CA SER A 61 -9.39 4.66 5.98
C SER A 61 -9.84 3.31 5.41
N GLN A 62 -10.24 3.26 4.13
CA GLN A 62 -10.60 2.01 3.46
C GLN A 62 -9.39 1.09 3.29
N PHE A 63 -8.24 1.66 2.95
CA PHE A 63 -7.00 0.93 2.76
C PHE A 63 -6.46 0.35 4.06
N GLU A 64 -6.50 1.09 5.19
CA GLU A 64 -6.09 0.54 6.50
C GLU A 64 -6.99 -0.63 6.91
N TYR A 65 -8.31 -0.48 6.73
CA TYR A 65 -9.27 -1.55 6.99
C TYR A 65 -8.97 -2.79 6.13
N PHE A 66 -8.73 -2.59 4.82
CA PHE A 66 -8.40 -3.67 3.90
C PHE A 66 -7.10 -4.40 4.28
N LEU A 67 -6.04 -3.67 4.65
CA LEU A 67 -4.78 -4.28 5.09
C LEU A 67 -4.96 -5.14 6.34
N GLY A 68 -5.77 -4.68 7.30
CA GLY A 68 -6.10 -5.45 8.50
C GLY A 68 -6.85 -6.74 8.16
N GLU A 69 -7.93 -6.64 7.38
CA GLU A 69 -8.72 -7.80 6.95
C GLU A 69 -7.91 -8.80 6.13
N LEU A 70 -7.04 -8.30 5.23
CA LEU A 70 -6.17 -9.17 4.45
C LEU A 70 -5.22 -9.97 5.34
N GLY A 71 -4.62 -9.33 6.36
CA GLY A 71 -3.77 -10.03 7.33
C GLY A 71 -4.52 -11.15 8.06
N VAL A 72 -5.79 -10.92 8.41
CA VAL A 72 -6.66 -11.93 9.02
C VAL A 72 -6.96 -13.07 8.05
N ILE A 73 -7.40 -12.76 6.83
CA ILE A 73 -7.79 -13.76 5.82
C ILE A 73 -6.59 -14.62 5.43
N LEU A 74 -5.48 -14.00 5.05
CA LEU A 74 -4.26 -14.73 4.71
C LEU A 74 -3.74 -15.50 5.92
N GLY A 75 -3.82 -14.92 7.12
CA GLY A 75 -3.43 -15.61 8.36
C GLY A 75 -4.24 -16.87 8.63
N ARG A 76 -5.50 -16.93 8.18
CA ARG A 76 -6.33 -18.15 8.24
C ARG A 76 -5.93 -19.16 7.16
N MET A 77 -5.72 -18.70 5.93
CA MET A 77 -5.37 -19.57 4.79
C MET A 77 -4.00 -20.25 4.93
N PHE A 78 -3.01 -19.58 5.54
CA PHE A 78 -1.66 -20.12 5.71
C PHE A 78 -1.47 -20.95 6.99
N ASN A 79 -2.48 -21.03 7.86
CA ASN A 79 -2.47 -21.83 9.10
C ASN A 79 -3.32 -23.11 8.99
N GLU A 80 -3.62 -23.55 7.77
CA GLU A 80 -4.15 -24.89 7.49
C GLU A 80 -3.02 -25.94 7.40
#